data_AF-A0A662TTV4-F1
#
_entry.id   AF-A0A662TTV4-F1
#
_cell.length_a   1.000
_cell.length_b   1.000
_cell.length_c   1.000
_cell.angle_alpha   90.00
_cell.angle_beta   90.00
_cell.angle_gamma   90.00
#
_symmetry.space_group_name_H-M   'P 1'
#
loop_
_entity.id
_entity.type
_entity.pdbx_description
1 polymer ?
#
loop_
_entity_poly.entity_id
_entity_poly.type
_entity_poly.pdbx_seq_one_letter_code
_entity_poly.pdbx_strand_id
1 'polypeptide(L)' 'MGVDIGELVEKKITKFEELSGKRIAIDAYNTLYQFLTTIRGPDGTPLMNRKG' A
#
# COMPACT_ATOMS: atom_id res chain seq x y z
N MET A 1 9.88 3.91 -0.48
CA MET A 1 9.29 4.98 0.37
C MET A 1 9.69 6.32 -0.24
N GLY A 2 8.78 7.29 -0.26
CA GLY A 2 8.95 8.57 -0.97
C GLY A 2 9.15 9.76 -0.02
N VAL A 3 8.79 10.96 -0.50
CA VAL A 3 8.86 12.21 0.28
C VAL A 3 7.55 12.41 1.05
N ASP A 4 7.63 12.63 2.35
CA ASP A 4 6.47 12.82 3.21
C ASP A 4 6.04 14.30 3.28
N ILE A 5 5.22 14.71 2.33
CA ILE A 5 4.60 16.05 2.25
C ILE A 5 3.08 15.98 2.34
N GLY A 6 2.54 14.87 2.88
CA GLY A 6 1.12 14.57 2.84
C GLY A 6 0.23 15.59 3.55
N GLU A 7 0.78 16.36 4.50
CA GLU A 7 0.09 17.41 5.25
C GLU A 7 0.03 18.75 4.51
N LEU A 8 0.90 18.97 3.51
CA LEU A 8 0.97 20.21 2.74
C LEU A 8 0.00 20.23 1.55
N VAL A 9 -0.66 19.11 1.26
CA VAL A 9 -1.45 18.91 0.04
C VAL A 9 -2.90 18.59 0.39
N GLU A 10 -3.85 19.29 -0.24
CA GLU A 10 -5.28 18.99 -0.13
C GLU A 10 -5.61 17.70 -0.90
N LYS A 11 -6.22 16.72 -0.21
CA LYS A 11 -6.59 15.41 -0.79
C LYS A 11 -8.09 15.36 -1.06
N LYS A 12 -8.47 14.97 -2.28
CA LYS A 12 -9.86 14.64 -2.60
C LYS A 12 -10.15 13.19 -2.24
N ILE A 13 -11.06 12.97 -1.28
CA ILE A 13 -11.55 11.63 -0.95
C ILE A 13 -12.38 11.11 -2.13
N THR A 14 -12.19 9.85 -2.51
CA THR A 14 -12.88 9.19 -3.63
C THR A 14 -13.24 7.75 -3.26
N LYS A 15 -14.28 7.20 -3.88
CA LYS A 15 -14.69 5.81 -3.73
C LYS A 15 -14.17 4.94 -4.89
N PHE A 16 -14.15 3.62 -4.71
CA PHE A 16 -13.66 2.70 -5.74
C PHE A 16 -14.48 2.75 -7.03
N GLU A 17 -15.78 3.00 -6.95
CA GLU A 17 -16.66 3.08 -8.12
C GLU A 17 -16.25 4.23 -9.06
N GLU A 18 -15.73 5.32 -8.51
CA GLU A 18 -15.23 6.47 -9.28
C GLU A 18 -13.95 6.15 -10.07
N LEU A 19 -13.24 5.07 -9.70
CA LEU A 19 -12.06 4.56 -10.39
C LEU A 19 -12.41 3.57 -11.51
N SER A 20 -13.68 3.15 -11.62
CA SER A 20 -14.12 2.18 -12.62
C SER A 20 -13.81 2.63 -14.05
N GLY A 21 -13.33 1.69 -14.87
CA GLY A 21 -12.93 1.95 -16.26
C GLY A 21 -11.61 2.71 -16.43
N LYS A 22 -10.95 3.15 -15.35
CA LYS A 22 -9.64 3.80 -15.41
C LYS A 22 -8.52 2.77 -15.36
N ARG A 23 -7.45 3.02 -16.13
CA ARG A 23 -6.18 2.31 -15.95
C ARG A 23 -5.36 3.04 -14.89
N ILE A 24 -4.87 2.31 -13.89
CA ILE A 24 -4.06 2.84 -12.80
C ILE A 24 -2.71 2.13 -12.83
N ALA A 25 -1.63 2.90 -12.87
CA ALA A 25 -0.28 2.36 -12.70
C ALA A 25 0.07 2.33 -11.21
N ILE A 26 0.54 1.19 -10.74
CA ILE A 26 0.91 0.96 -9.34
C ILE A 26 2.42 0.79 -9.26
N ASP A 27 3.08 1.49 -8.33
CA ASP A 27 4.51 1.33 -8.08
C ASP A 27 4.79 0.00 -7.38
N ALA A 28 5.44 -0.92 -8.09
CA ALA A 28 5.72 -2.25 -7.59
C ALA A 28 6.60 -2.26 -6.33
N TYR A 29 7.65 -1.43 -6.27
CA TYR A 29 8.55 -1.38 -5.12
C TYR A 29 7.85 -0.83 -3.89
N ASN A 30 7.09 0.25 -4.05
CA ASN A 30 6.35 0.80 -2.92
C ASN A 30 5.26 -0.15 -2.45
N THR A 31 4.50 -0.77 -3.36
CA THR A 31 3.43 -1.71 -3.00
C THR A 31 3.97 -2.97 -2.30
N LEU A 32 5.07 -3.56 -2.77
CA LEU A 32 5.70 -4.69 -2.09
C LEU A 32 6.18 -4.31 -0.69
N TYR A 33 6.74 -3.10 -0.52
CA TYR A 33 7.10 -2.61 0.81
C TYR A 33 5.88 -2.49 1.72
N GLN A 34 4.75 -1.95 1.23
CA GLN A 34 3.52 -1.88 2.02
C GLN A 34 3.01 -3.26 2.43
N PHE A 35 3.11 -4.27 1.55
CA PHE A 35 2.75 -5.63 1.90
C PHE A 35 3.61 -6.18 3.05
N LEU A 36 4.92 -5.97 3.01
CA LEU A 36 5.85 -6.41 4.06
C LEU A 36 5.61 -5.70 5.41
N THR A 37 5.17 -4.44 5.40
CA THR A 37 4.92 -3.69 6.64
C THR A 37 3.54 -3.97 7.23
N THR A 38 2.53 -4.20 6.39
CA THR A 38 1.12 -4.28 6.84
C THR A 38 0.60 -5.71 6.96
N ILE A 39 1.01 -6.63 6.08
CA ILE A 39 0.50 -8.02 6.10
C ILE A 39 1.38 -8.86 7.04
N ARG A 40 0.88 -9.11 8.26
CA ARG A 40 1.62 -9.77 9.35
C ARG A 40 0.77 -10.80 10.06
N GLY A 41 1.45 -11.72 10.77
CA GLY A 41 0.80 -12.62 11.72
C GLY A 41 0.17 -11.84 12.89
N PRO A 42 -0.71 -12.47 13.68
CA PRO A 42 -1.35 -11.82 14.83
C PRO A 42 -0.37 -11.26 15.87
N ASP A 43 0.84 -11.83 15.93
CA ASP A 43 1.94 -11.40 16.79
C ASP A 43 2.85 -10.34 16.16
N GLY A 44 2.52 -9.87 14.95
CA GLY A 44 3.30 -8.88 14.21
C GLY A 44 4.49 -9.46 13.44
N THR A 45 4.72 -10.77 13.46
CA THR A 45 5.78 -11.38 12.64
C THR A 45 5.43 -11.33 11.14
N PRO A 46 6.42 -11.20 10.24
CA PRO A 46 6.16 -11.33 8.81
C PRO A 46 5.55 -12.70 8.49
N LEU A 47 4.68 -12.76 7.48
CA LEU A 47 4.24 -14.05 6.96
C LEU A 47 5.42 -14.80 6.34
N MET A 48 5.57 -16.07 6.69
CA MET A 48 6.67 -16.94 6.26
C MET A 48 6.12 -18.26 5.72
N ASN A 49 6.91 -18.94 4.90
CA ASN A 49 6.60 -20.30 4.48
C ASN A 49 7.22 -21.30 5.49
N ARG A 50 7.12 -22.62 5.22
CA ARG A 50 7.65 -23.66 6.13
C ARG A 50 9.17 -23.62 6.34
N LYS A 51 9.92 -22.92 5.49
CA LYS A 51 11.38 -22.77 5.56
C LYS A 51 11.81 -21.46 6.24
N GLY A 52 10.86 -20.70 6.80
CA GLY A 52 11.07 -19.29 7.11
C GLY A 52 10.96 -18.42 5.86
#